data_AF-A0A9E3I8A0-F1
#
_entry.id   AF-A0A9E3I8A0-F1
#
_cell.length_a   1.000
_cell.length_b   1.000
_cell.length_c   1.000
_cell.angle_alpha   90.00
_cell.angle_beta   90.00
_cell.angle_gamma   90.00
#
_symmetry.space_group_name_H-M   'P 1'
#
loop_
_entity.id
_entity.type
_entity.pdbx_description
1 polymer ?
#
loop_
_entity_poly.entity_id
_entity_poly.type
_entity_poly.pdbx_seq_one_letter_code
_entity_poly.pdbx_strand_id
1 'polypeptide(L)'
;MLAFFDLVWDFFNYLIYKEGRKSLYWKTKMRKEYDFSKMKGRKNPHAKKLKKQVTLRLGVDVIAYFKGLAQETGIPYQNLINLYLKECAHSRKKLILKWAV
;
A
#
# COMPACT_ATOMS: atom_id res chain seq x y z
N MET A 1 22.83 16.49 9.32
CA MET A 1 22.30 16.15 7.97
C MET A 1 22.47 14.66 7.62
N LEU A 2 23.60 14.03 7.94
CA LEU A 2 23.86 12.60 7.70
C LEU A 2 22.97 11.63 8.52
N ALA A 3 22.63 11.97 9.77
CA ALA A 3 21.82 11.11 10.63
C ALA A 3 20.37 10.90 10.15
N PHE A 4 19.81 11.84 9.39
CA PHE A 4 18.47 11.69 8.82
C PHE A 4 18.47 10.72 7.63
N PHE A 5 19.53 10.77 6.82
CA PHE A 5 19.71 9.85 5.71
C PHE A 5 19.95 8.43 6.23
N ASP A 6 20.72 8.26 7.31
CA ASP A 6 20.91 6.97 7.97
C ASP A 6 19.60 6.37 8.49
N LEU A 7 18.73 7.18 9.10
CA LEU A 7 17.47 6.71 9.69
C LEU A 7 16.45 6.31 8.62
N VAL A 8 16.37 7.08 7.52
CA VAL A 8 15.55 6.75 6.36
C VAL A 8 16.10 5.51 5.64
N TRP A 9 17.42 5.41 5.53
CA TRP A 9 18.11 4.28 4.94
C TRP A 9 17.87 3.00 5.75
N ASP A 10 18.01 3.05 7.08
CA ASP A 10 17.74 1.93 8.00
C ASP A 10 16.27 1.50 7.98
N PHE A 11 15.34 2.45 7.84
CA PHE A 11 13.92 2.13 7.70
C PHE A 11 13.61 1.47 6.36
N PHE A 12 14.15 1.98 5.26
CA PHE A 12 14.02 1.38 3.93
C PHE A 12 14.58 -0.05 3.90
N ASN A 13 15.70 -0.22 4.59
CA ASN A 13 16.41 -1.45 4.78
C ASN A 13 15.63 -2.49 5.62
N TYR A 14 14.96 -2.05 6.68
CA TYR A 14 14.03 -2.86 7.46
C TYR A 14 12.83 -3.33 6.63
N LEU A 15 12.32 -2.48 5.73
CA LEU A 15 11.24 -2.85 4.80
C LEU A 15 11.71 -3.95 3.83
N ILE A 16 12.92 -3.85 3.28
CA ILE A 16 13.52 -4.89 2.43
C ILE A 16 13.61 -6.25 3.18
N TYR A 17 13.99 -6.25 4.47
CA TYR A 17 14.05 -7.46 5.30
C TYR A 17 12.68 -8.13 5.50
N LYS A 18 11.59 -7.36 5.63
CA LYS A 18 10.23 -7.90 5.74
C LYS A 18 9.70 -8.50 4.44
N GLU A 19 10.18 -8.02 3.29
CA GLU A 19 9.71 -8.45 1.97
C GLU A 19 10.36 -9.77 1.48
N GLY A 20 11.20 -10.42 2.29
CA GLY A 20 11.71 -11.78 2.01
C GLY A 20 12.76 -11.89 0.89
N ARG A 21 13.20 -10.78 0.29
CA ARG A 21 14.29 -10.76 -0.68
C ARG A 21 15.64 -10.66 0.04
N LYS A 22 16.26 -11.79 0.34
CA LYS A 22 17.57 -11.85 1.01
C LYS A 22 18.65 -11.26 0.10
N SER A 23 19.05 -10.02 0.35
CA SER A 23 20.31 -9.45 -0.16
C SER A 23 21.47 -9.91 0.75
N LEU A 24 22.66 -10.16 0.19
CA LEU A 24 23.84 -10.64 0.91
C LEU A 24 24.58 -9.54 1.69
N TYR A 25 24.17 -8.27 1.54
CA TYR A 25 24.94 -7.10 1.95
C TYR A 25 24.86 -6.73 3.46
N TRP A 26 24.22 -7.56 4.30
CA TRP A 26 23.84 -7.18 5.67
C TRP A 26 24.67 -7.76 6.78
N LYS A 27 25.56 -8.71 6.48
CA LYS A 27 26.22 -9.49 7.54
C LYS A 27 27.20 -8.65 8.38
N THR A 28 27.60 -7.45 7.92
CA THR A 28 28.77 -6.77 8.49
C THR A 28 28.51 -5.36 9.04
N LYS A 29 27.27 -4.83 8.99
CA LYS A 29 27.02 -3.44 9.46
C LYS A 29 25.68 -3.26 10.17
N MET A 30 25.31 -4.19 11.05
CA MET A 30 24.30 -3.90 12.08
C MET A 30 25.01 -3.30 13.29
N ARG A 31 24.54 -2.14 13.77
CA ARG A 31 25.02 -1.59 15.05
C ARG A 31 24.64 -2.55 16.18
N LYS A 32 25.48 -2.67 17.21
CA LYS A 32 25.27 -3.60 18.34
C LYS A 32 23.94 -3.37 19.06
N GLU A 33 23.38 -2.15 18.98
CA GLU A 33 22.07 -1.84 19.56
C GLU A 33 20.88 -2.52 18.83
N TYR A 34 21.07 -2.96 17.58
CA TYR A 34 20.05 -3.58 16.72
C TYR A 34 20.40 -5.02 16.36
N ASP A 35 20.82 -5.81 17.36
CA ASP A 35 21.03 -7.24 17.17
C ASP A 35 19.69 -8.00 17.14
N PHE A 36 19.07 -8.04 15.95
CA PHE A 36 17.79 -8.71 15.70
C PHE A 36 17.85 -10.25 15.83
N SER A 37 19.04 -10.83 16.07
CA SER A 37 19.22 -12.28 16.20
C SER A 37 18.51 -12.88 17.42
N LYS A 38 18.29 -12.08 18.48
CA LYS A 38 17.56 -12.49 19.70
C LYS A 38 16.09 -12.07 19.71
N MET A 39 15.63 -11.32 18.71
CA MET A 39 14.29 -10.74 18.68
C MET A 39 13.30 -11.75 18.08
N LYS A 40 12.38 -12.30 18.89
CA LYS A 40 11.28 -13.13 18.40
C LYS A 40 10.43 -12.31 17.43
N GLY A 41 10.61 -12.55 16.12
CA GLY A 41 9.91 -11.84 15.06
C GLY A 41 8.40 -11.92 15.22
N ARG A 42 7.79 -10.87 15.79
CA ARG A 42 6.33 -10.72 15.84
C ARG A 42 5.86 -10.34 14.43
N LYS A 43 5.07 -11.20 13.79
CA LYS A 43 4.35 -10.84 12.56
C LYS A 43 3.54 -9.58 12.84
N ASN A 44 3.69 -8.55 12.00
CA ASN A 44 2.95 -7.30 12.17
C ASN A 44 1.44 -7.62 12.17
N PRO A 45 0.69 -7.36 13.25
CA PRO A 45 -0.75 -7.61 13.31
C PRO A 45 -1.52 -6.87 12.21
N HIS A 46 -0.96 -5.76 11.72
CA HIS A 46 -1.52 -4.93 10.65
C HIS A 46 -1.15 -5.42 9.24
N ALA A 47 -0.31 -6.46 9.10
CA ALA A 47 0.01 -7.03 7.80
C ALA A 47 -1.24 -7.58 7.09
N LYS A 48 -2.29 -7.98 7.83
CA LYS A 48 -3.57 -8.41 7.23
C LYS A 48 -4.33 -7.27 6.52
N LYS A 49 -4.00 -6.01 6.80
CA LYS A 49 -4.59 -4.83 6.15
C LYS A 49 -3.76 -4.32 4.98
N LEU A 50 -2.70 -5.04 4.59
CA LEU A 50 -1.90 -4.68 3.42
C LEU A 50 -2.78 -4.69 2.17
N LYS A 51 -2.67 -3.61 1.37
CA LYS A 51 -3.37 -3.48 0.10
C LYS A 51 -3.03 -4.70 -0.76
N LYS A 52 -4.04 -5.45 -1.18
CA LYS A 52 -3.85 -6.53 -2.15
C LYS A 52 -3.84 -5.91 -3.55
N GLN A 53 -2.81 -6.22 -4.33
CA GLN A 53 -2.79 -5.82 -5.74
C GLN A 53 -3.86 -6.62 -6.49
N VAL A 54 -4.76 -5.91 -7.14
CA VAL A 54 -5.83 -6.49 -7.96
C VAL A 54 -5.86 -5.78 -9.31
N THR A 55 -6.00 -6.55 -10.39
CA THR A 55 -6.18 -6.00 -11.74
C THR A 55 -7.68 -5.89 -12.01
N LEU A 56 -8.19 -4.65 -12.02
CA LEU A 56 -9.60 -4.36 -12.33
C LEU A 56 -9.70 -3.70 -13.70
N ARG A 57 -10.49 -4.29 -14.61
CA ARG A 57 -10.80 -3.66 -15.90
C ARG A 57 -11.91 -2.62 -15.68
N LEU A 58 -11.68 -1.40 -16.14
CA LEU A 58 -12.62 -0.29 -16.04
C LEU A 58 -12.91 0.26 -17.44
N GLY A 59 -14.11 0.81 -17.62
CA GLY A 59 -14.46 1.54 -18.84
C GLY A 59 -13.60 2.80 -19.00
N VAL A 60 -13.36 3.21 -20.25
CA VAL A 60 -12.54 4.39 -20.58
C VAL A 60 -13.20 5.67 -20.05
N ASP A 61 -14.53 5.72 -20.12
CA ASP A 61 -15.40 6.75 -19.55
C ASP A 61 -15.23 6.90 -18.03
N VAL A 62 -15.23 5.77 -17.31
CA VAL A 62 -15.05 5.74 -15.85
C VAL A 62 -13.65 6.26 -15.49
N ILE A 63 -12.62 5.85 -16.22
CA ILE A 63 -11.25 6.31 -16.00
C ILE A 63 -11.14 7.83 -16.24
N ALA A 64 -11.77 8.34 -17.30
CA ALA A 64 -11.76 9.77 -17.62
C ALA A 64 -12.42 10.59 -16.50
N TYR A 65 -13.57 10.14 -16.00
CA TYR A 65 -14.28 10.78 -14.88
C TYR A 65 -13.42 10.88 -13.62
N PHE A 66 -12.82 9.76 -13.18
CA PHE A 66 -11.98 9.77 -11.98
C PHE A 66 -10.66 10.55 -12.16
N LYS A 67 -10.16 10.70 -13.39
CA LYS A 67 -9.01 11.56 -13.68
C LYS A 67 -9.36 13.04 -13.54
N GLY A 68 -10.54 13.48 -13.97
CA GLY A 68 -11.02 14.85 -13.74
C GLY A 68 -11.16 15.15 -12.24
N LEU A 69 -11.85 14.26 -11.51
CA LEU A 69 -11.97 14.35 -10.05
C LEU A 69 -10.61 14.39 -9.33
N ALA A 70 -9.61 13.67 -9.84
CA ALA A 70 -8.27 13.69 -9.28
C ALA A 70 -7.58 15.05 -9.43
N GLN A 71 -7.84 15.75 -10.54
CA GLN A 71 -7.31 17.11 -10.76
C GLN A 71 -7.95 18.12 -9.79
N GLU A 72 -9.24 17.99 -9.53
CA GLU A 72 -9.97 18.89 -8.63
C GLU A 72 -9.62 18.66 -7.16
N THR A 73 -9.54 17.40 -6.73
CA THR A 73 -9.31 17.04 -5.32
C THR A 73 -7.83 16.94 -4.94
N GLY A 74 -6.93 16.86 -5.93
CA GLY A 74 -5.51 16.58 -5.71
C GLY A 74 -5.23 15.14 -5.25
N ILE A 75 -6.24 14.28 -5.18
CA ILE A 75 -6.11 12.88 -4.76
C ILE A 75 -5.92 12.01 -6.00
N PRO A 76 -4.95 11.08 -6.01
CA PRO A 76 -4.77 10.16 -7.15
C PRO A 76 -6.04 9.38 -7.48
N TYR A 77 -6.39 9.28 -8.77
CA TYR A 77 -7.59 8.58 -9.24
C TYR A 77 -7.73 7.15 -8.71
N GLN A 78 -6.60 6.43 -8.53
CA GLN A 78 -6.59 5.07 -7.96
C GLN A 78 -7.05 5.03 -6.49
N ASN A 79 -6.71 6.07 -5.71
CA ASN A 79 -7.16 6.20 -4.33
C ASN A 79 -8.65 6.56 -4.29
N LEU A 80 -9.10 7.47 -5.17
CA LEU A 80 -10.52 7.82 -5.29
C LEU A 80 -11.38 6.61 -5.60
N ILE A 81 -11.00 5.81 -6.61
CA ILE A 81 -11.72 4.57 -6.96
C ILE A 81 -11.85 3.66 -5.73
N ASN A 82 -10.76 3.46 -4.98
CA ASN A 82 -10.80 2.64 -3.77
C ASN A 82 -11.70 3.22 -2.67
N LEU A 83 -11.72 4.55 -2.50
CA LEU A 83 -12.59 5.21 -1.51
C LEU A 83 -14.06 5.05 -1.87
N TYR A 84 -14.43 5.26 -3.13
CA TYR A 84 -15.80 5.06 -3.61
C TYR A 84 -16.25 3.61 -3.46
N LEU A 85 -15.41 2.63 -3.84
CA LEU A 85 -15.72 1.21 -3.65
C LEU A 85 -15.91 0.85 -2.17
N LYS A 86 -15.11 1.46 -1.27
CA LYS A 86 -15.26 1.27 0.17
C LYS A 86 -16.58 1.84 0.67
N GLU A 87 -16.99 3.00 0.19
CA GLU A 87 -18.29 3.59 0.52
C GLU A 87 -19.45 2.72 0.00
N CYS A 88 -19.36 2.20 -1.23
CA CYS A 88 -20.34 1.26 -1.79
C CYS A 88 -20.48 0.00 -0.92
N ALA A 89 -19.36 -0.57 -0.46
CA ALA A 89 -19.36 -1.72 0.42
C ALA A 89 -19.97 -1.40 1.81
N HIS A 90 -19.67 -0.22 2.36
CA HIS A 90 -20.19 0.22 3.65
C HIS A 90 -21.70 0.46 3.61
N SER A 91 -22.18 1.13 2.56
CA SER A 91 -23.60 1.43 2.34
C SER A 91 -24.41 0.23 1.82
N ARG A 92 -23.75 -0.90 1.53
CA ARG A 92 -24.34 -2.08 0.89
C ARG A 92 -25.20 -1.73 -0.33
N LYS A 93 -24.76 -0.73 -1.11
CA LYS A 93 -25.44 -0.31 -2.34
C LYS A 93 -25.52 -1.51 -3.29
N LYS A 94 -26.74 -2.01 -3.52
CA LYS A 94 -27.00 -3.05 -4.51
C LYS A 94 -27.28 -2.38 -5.84
N LEU A 95 -26.60 -2.82 -6.90
CA LEU A 95 -26.91 -2.38 -8.26
C LEU A 95 -28.32 -2.87 -8.63
N ILE A 96 -29.22 -1.93 -8.88
CA ILE A 96 -30.52 -2.23 -9.47
C ILE A 96 -30.31 -2.24 -10.97
N LEU A 97 -30.10 -3.42 -11.54
CA LEU A 97 -30.01 -3.60 -12.98
C LEU A 97 -31.43 -3.57 -13.55
N LYS A 98 -31.88 -2.39 -13.97
CA LYS A 98 -33.02 -2.30 -14.89
C LYS A 98 -32.49 -2.63 -16.28
N TRP A 99 -32.55 -3.90 -16.65
CA TRP A 99 -32.39 -4.28 -18.04
C TRP A 99 -33.60 -3.71 -18.79
N ALA A 100 -33.35 -2.74 -19.68
CA ALA A 100 -34.32 -2.40 -20.69
C ALA A 100 -34.50 -3.65 -21.56
N VAL A 101 -35.68 -4.25 -21.47
CA VAL A 101 -36.18 -5.21 -22.46
C VAL A 101 -36.62 -4.41 -23.68
#